data_AF-A0A1F8RUI3-F1
#
_entry.id   AF-A0A1F8RUI3-F1
#
_cell.length_a   1.000
_cell.length_b   1.000
_cell.length_c   1.000
_cell.angle_alpha   90.00
_cell.angle_beta   90.00
_cell.angle_gamma   90.00
#
_symmetry.space_group_name_H-M   'P 1'
#
loop_
_entity.id
_entity.type
_entity.pdbx_description
1 polymer ?
#
loop_
_entity_poly.entity_id
_entity_poly.type
_entity_poly.pdbx_seq_one_letter_code
_entity_poly.pdbx_strand_id
1 'polypeptide(L)'
;MRLILEADEAWSIMMLVVSQVLDGVELSDEGRAAVRKWRTDHAEGTEAMDRLAEAMNEALGNVIDERTRKLIRRKGRFISSLDRP
;
A
#
# COMPACT_ATOMS: atom_id res chain seq x y z
N MET A 1 -2.45 11.22 11.71
CA MET A 1 -3.56 10.48 11.06
C MET A 1 -3.20 9.02 11.16
N ARG A 2 -4.11 8.14 11.60
CA ARG A 2 -3.80 6.71 11.79
C ARG A 2 -4.60 5.91 10.77
N LEU A 3 -3.91 5.37 9.77
CA LEU A 3 -4.45 4.41 8.83
C LEU A 3 -3.91 3.04 9.25
N ILE A 4 -4.80 2.09 9.52
CA ILE A 4 -4.46 0.69 9.76
C ILE A 4 -5.41 -0.10 8.87
N LEU A 5 -4.84 -0.89 7.98
CA LEU A 5 -5.52 -1.82 7.12
C LEU A 5 -5.65 -3.16 7.84
N GLU A 6 -6.86 -3.71 7.84
CA GLU A 6 -7.08 -5.13 8.11
C GLU A 6 -6.67 -5.98 6.89
N ALA A 7 -6.55 -7.30 7.08
CA ALA A 7 -6.04 -8.20 6.03
C ALA A 7 -6.92 -8.22 4.76
N ASP A 8 -8.23 -8.10 4.91
CA ASP A 8 -9.23 -8.02 3.83
C ASP A 8 -9.17 -6.69 3.06
N GLU A 9 -8.91 -5.58 3.76
CA GLU A 9 -8.69 -4.27 3.15
C GLU A 9 -7.37 -4.25 2.36
N ALA A 10 -6.30 -4.80 2.94
CA ALA A 10 -5.01 -4.95 2.25
C ALA A 10 -5.13 -5.86 1.03
N TRP A 11 -5.86 -6.97 1.14
CA TRP A 11 -6.17 -7.85 0.02
C TRP A 11 -6.92 -7.13 -1.10
N SER A 12 -7.94 -6.34 -0.77
CA SER A 12 -8.73 -5.57 -1.72
C SER A 12 -7.87 -4.58 -2.52
N ILE A 13 -6.95 -3.88 -1.86
CA ILE A 13 -5.98 -2.99 -2.51
C ILE A 13 -5.06 -3.79 -3.44
N MET A 14 -4.54 -4.92 -2.97
CA MET A 14 -3.65 -5.76 -3.78
C MET A 14 -4.35 -6.35 -5.00
N MET A 15 -5.65 -6.64 -4.93
CA MET A 15 -6.43 -7.11 -6.08
C MET A 15 -6.58 -6.06 -7.17
N LEU A 16 -6.70 -4.80 -6.78
CA LEU A 16 -6.63 -3.70 -7.74
C LEU A 16 -5.24 -3.63 -8.39
N VAL A 17 -4.16 -3.68 -7.59
CA VAL A 17 -2.78 -3.64 -8.10
C VAL A 17 -2.51 -4.80 -9.07
N VAL A 18 -2.89 -6.02 -8.70
CA VAL A 18 -2.71 -7.21 -9.53
C VAL A 18 -3.49 -7.10 -10.84
N SER A 19 -4.73 -6.60 -10.83
CA SER A 19 -5.48 -6.35 -12.07
C SER A 19 -4.75 -5.36 -12.97
N GLN A 20 -4.28 -4.23 -12.43
CA GLN A 20 -3.52 -3.26 -13.21
C GLN A 20 -2.24 -3.85 -13.82
N VAL A 21 -1.55 -4.74 -13.11
CA VAL A 21 -0.36 -5.42 -13.62
C VAL A 21 -0.70 -6.42 -14.73
N LEU A 22 -1.75 -7.22 -14.55
CA LEU A 22 -2.16 -8.23 -15.53
C LEU A 22 -2.75 -7.63 -16.81
N ASP A 23 -3.41 -6.49 -16.71
CA ASP A 23 -4.13 -5.85 -17.81
C ASP A 23 -3.30 -4.73 -18.47
N GLY A 24 -2.46 -4.03 -17.70
CA GLY A 24 -1.74 -2.84 -18.13
C GLY A 24 -0.29 -3.07 -18.56
N VAL A 25 0.27 -4.27 -18.35
CA VAL A 25 1.66 -4.59 -18.69
C VAL A 25 1.71 -5.84 -19.55
N GLU A 26 2.54 -5.80 -20.60
CA GLU A 26 2.85 -6.99 -21.38
C GLU A 26 3.80 -7.89 -20.58
N LEU A 27 3.28 -9.03 -20.13
CA LEU A 27 3.99 -10.03 -19.34
C LEU A 27 4.22 -11.27 -20.18
N SER A 28 5.35 -11.95 -19.96
CA SER A 28 5.51 -13.33 -20.43
C SER A 28 4.48 -14.25 -19.78
N ASP A 29 4.23 -15.41 -20.39
CA ASP A 29 3.33 -16.42 -19.84
C ASP A 29 3.75 -16.85 -18.42
N GLU A 30 5.05 -16.98 -18.20
CA GLU A 30 5.65 -17.30 -16.89
C GLU A 30 5.38 -16.19 -15.86
N GLY A 31 5.52 -14.92 -16.26
CA GLY A 31 5.22 -13.78 -15.39
C GLY A 31 3.74 -13.72 -15.03
N ARG A 32 2.85 -13.95 -16.02
CA ARG A 32 1.40 -14.00 -15.81
C ARG A 32 1.01 -15.15 -14.88
N ALA A 33 1.65 -16.31 -15.02
CA ALA A 33 1.46 -17.46 -14.12
C ALA A 33 1.95 -17.17 -12.70
N ALA A 34 3.12 -16.53 -12.54
CA ALA A 34 3.66 -16.16 -11.24
C ALA A 34 2.75 -15.20 -10.48
N VAL A 35 2.19 -14.19 -11.15
CA VAL A 35 1.23 -13.24 -10.53
C VAL A 35 -0.05 -13.95 -10.10
N ARG A 36 -0.58 -14.86 -10.94
CA ARG A 36 -1.78 -15.66 -10.59
C ARG A 36 -1.51 -16.60 -9.41
N LYS A 37 -0.31 -17.20 -9.35
CA LYS A 37 0.12 -18.02 -8.23
C LYS A 37 0.23 -17.20 -6.96
N TRP A 38 0.88 -16.03 -7.02
CA TRP A 38 0.98 -15.11 -5.89
C TRP A 38 -0.39 -14.79 -5.30
N ARG A 39 -1.39 -14.49 -6.15
CA ARG A 39 -2.78 -14.26 -5.74
C ARG A 39 -3.36 -15.44 -4.96
N THR A 40 -3.04 -16.66 -5.34
CA THR A 40 -3.55 -17.86 -4.65
C THR A 40 -2.82 -18.07 -3.31
N ASP A 41 -1.50 -17.88 -3.30
CA ASP A 41 -0.66 -18.08 -2.12
C ASP A 41 -0.92 -17.02 -1.02
N HIS A 42 -1.44 -15.84 -1.39
CA HIS A 42 -1.74 -14.71 -0.49
C HIS A 42 -3.24 -14.40 -0.42
N ALA A 43 -4.10 -15.40 -0.64
CA ALA A 43 -5.54 -15.19 -0.53
C ALA A 43 -5.93 -14.71 0.87
N GLU A 44 -7.11 -14.10 0.97
CA GLU A 44 -7.69 -13.67 2.24
C GLU A 44 -7.74 -14.83 3.26
N GLY A 45 -7.40 -14.54 4.52
CA GLY A 45 -7.33 -15.53 5.60
C GLY A 45 -6.07 -16.39 5.62
N THR A 46 -5.11 -16.14 4.73
CA THR A 46 -3.77 -16.75 4.81
C THR A 46 -2.83 -15.93 5.69
N GLU A 47 -1.94 -16.61 6.42
CA GLU A 47 -0.87 -15.95 7.21
C GLU A 47 0.06 -15.08 6.32
N ALA A 48 0.17 -15.42 5.04
CA ALA A 48 0.90 -14.62 4.07
C ALA A 48 0.24 -13.25 3.83
N MET A 49 -1.10 -13.20 3.79
CA MET A 49 -1.85 -11.95 3.67
C MET A 49 -1.77 -11.12 4.96
N ASP A 50 -1.83 -11.75 6.13
CA ASP A 50 -1.68 -11.06 7.42
C ASP A 50 -0.33 -10.33 7.51
N ARG A 51 0.76 -11.04 7.19
CA ARG A 51 2.11 -10.44 7.16
C ARG A 51 2.23 -9.32 6.14
N LEU A 52 1.57 -9.44 5.00
CA LEU A 52 1.56 -8.40 3.98
C LEU A 52 0.81 -7.15 4.47
N ALA A 53 -0.32 -7.32 5.17
CA ALA A 53 -1.08 -6.22 5.76
C ALA A 53 -0.24 -5.47 6.81
N GLU A 54 0.49 -6.20 7.67
CA GLU A 54 1.44 -5.60 8.63
C GLU A 54 2.52 -4.77 7.92
N ALA A 55 3.15 -5.33 6.89
CA ALA A 55 4.19 -4.64 6.13
C ALA A 55 3.64 -3.40 5.39
N MET A 56 2.43 -3.49 4.83
CA MET A 56 1.76 -2.36 4.20
C MET A 56 1.47 -1.24 5.21
N ASN A 57 0.99 -1.61 6.40
CA ASN A 57 0.71 -0.66 7.46
C ASN A 57 1.97 0.06 7.94
N GLU A 58 3.07 -0.65 8.10
CA GLU A 58 4.36 -0.05 8.45
C GLU A 58 4.83 0.93 7.36
N ALA A 59 4.82 0.49 6.09
CA ALA A 59 5.26 1.32 4.98
C ALA A 59 4.39 2.59 4.82
N LEU A 60 3.07 2.44 4.87
CA LEU A 60 2.13 3.56 4.75
C LEU A 60 2.24 4.51 5.95
N GLY A 61 2.37 3.96 7.17
CA GLY A 61 2.59 4.74 8.38
C GLY A 61 3.85 5.60 8.27
N ASN A 62 4.97 5.01 7.86
CA ASN A 62 6.23 5.71 7.66
C ASN A 62 6.11 6.85 6.63
N VAL A 63 5.46 6.61 5.49
CA VAL A 63 5.26 7.62 4.44
C VAL A 63 4.34 8.76 4.92
N ILE A 64 3.24 8.43 5.61
CA ILE A 64 2.32 9.42 6.17
C ILE A 64 3.04 10.26 7.20
N ASP A 65 3.82 9.66 8.08
CA ASP A 65 4.57 10.36 9.12
C ASP A 65 5.67 11.24 8.54
N GLU A 66 6.37 10.80 7.50
CA GLU A 66 7.36 11.64 6.81
C GLU A 66 6.69 12.87 6.18
N ARG A 67 5.59 12.66 5.44
CA ARG A 67 4.84 13.74 4.79
C ARG A 67 4.20 14.68 5.80
N THR A 68 3.69 14.17 6.91
CA THR A 68 3.07 14.98 7.97
C THR A 68 4.10 15.72 8.80
N ARG A 69 5.29 15.15 9.05
CA ARG A 69 6.40 15.86 9.72
C ARG A 69 6.90 17.06 8.92
N LYS A 70 6.85 16.99 7.59
CA LYS A 70 7.13 18.12 6.69
C LYS A 70 6.03 19.20 6.70
N LEU A 71 4.94 19.02 7.44
CA LEU A 71 3.83 19.97 7.55
C LEU A 71 3.76 20.58 8.96
N ILE A 72 3.97 21.89 9.07
CA ILE A 72 3.79 22.64 10.31
C ILE A 72 2.32 23.05 10.42
N ARG A 73 1.68 22.73 11.55
CA ARG A 73 0.32 23.19 11.84
C ARG A 73 0.34 24.65 12.31
N ARG A 74 -0.21 25.57 11.51
CA ARG A 74 -0.31 27.00 11.83
C ARG A 74 -1.75 27.49 11.65
N LYS A 75 -2.35 28.05 12.72
CA LYS A 75 -3.73 28.60 12.73
C LYS A 75 -4.77 27.71 12.01
N GLY A 76 -4.76 26.41 12.30
CA GLY A 76 -5.73 25.46 11.75
C GLY A 76 -5.46 24.97 10.31
N ARG A 77 -4.36 25.35 9.67
CA ARG A 77 -3.93 24.86 8.36
C ARG A 77 -2.56 24.17 8.46
N PHE A 78 -2.31 23.19 7.59
CA PHE A 78 -1.01 22.54 7.42
C PHE A 78 -0.22 23.29 6.36
N ILE A 79 0.99 23.77 6.68
CA ILE A 79 1.87 24.52 5.78
C ILE A 79 3.17 23.72 5.62
N SER A 80 3.71 23.61 4.41
CA SER A 80 4.99 22.95 4.15
C SER A 80 6.12 23.62 4.93
N SER A 81 6.99 22.84 5.56
CA SER A 81 8.18 23.32 6.27
C SER A 81 9.24 23.92 5.32
N LEU A 82 9.09 23.69 4.01
CA LEU A 82 9.98 24.20 2.95
C LEU A 82 9.55 25.58 2.42
N ASP A 83 8.33 26.05 2.74
CA ASP A 83 7.83 27.39 2.34
C ASP A 83 8.29 28.51 3.29
N ARG A 84 9.45 28.35 3.94
CA ARG A 84 10.03 29.41 4.78
C ARG A 84 10.71 30.46 3.89
N PRO A 85 10.39 31.75 4.01
CA PRO A 85 11.23 32.82 3.47
C PRO A 85 12.58 32.88 4.20
#